data_AF-F7L0E1-F1
#
_entry.id   AF-F7L0E1-F1
#
_cell.length_a   1.000
_cell.length_b   1.000
_cell.length_c   1.000
_cell.angle_alpha   90.00
_cell.angle_beta   90.00
_cell.angle_gamma   90.00
#
_symmetry.space_group_name_H-M   'P 1'
#
loop_
_entity.id
_entity.type
_entity.pdbx_description
1 polymer ?
#
loop_
_entity_poly.entity_id
_entity_poly.type
_entity_poly.pdbx_seq_one_letter_code
_entity_poly.pdbx_strand_id
1 'polypeptide(L)' 'MTYISKNTPPFLLLHGDKDMLVSPSQTEKLHRALVAKGVDSTRYVVKGAAHGGEYWVQPEVIKVIIDFLDKNLKNKK' A
#
# COMPACT_ATOMS: atom_id res chain seq x y z
N MET A 1 -4.67 13.86 8.90
CA MET A 1 -4.49 12.50 9.46
C MET A 1 -3.97 12.60 10.89
N THR A 2 -4.76 12.15 11.85
CA THR A 2 -4.54 12.34 13.30
C THR A 2 -3.68 11.26 13.96
N TYR A 3 -3.77 9.99 13.51
CA TYR A 3 -3.20 8.84 14.24
C TYR A 3 -1.83 8.33 13.77
N ILE A 4 -1.15 9.05 12.85
CA ILE A 4 0.22 8.69 12.46
C ILE A 4 1.20 9.18 13.52
N SER A 5 2.04 8.28 14.02
CA SER A 5 3.02 8.50 15.09
C SER A 5 4.36 7.81 14.79
N LYS A 6 5.35 7.98 15.68
CA LYS A 6 6.64 7.29 15.61
C LYS A 6 6.56 5.75 15.67
N ASN A 7 5.45 5.21 16.18
CA ASN A 7 5.22 3.78 16.28
C ASN A 7 4.44 3.22 15.08
N THR A 8 4.08 4.06 14.12
CA THR A 8 3.36 3.63 12.92
C THR A 8 4.30 2.76 12.07
N PRO A 9 3.93 1.51 11.73
CA PRO A 9 4.78 0.61 10.96
C PRO A 9 4.87 1.07 9.50
N PRO A 10 5.80 0.53 8.70
CA PRO A 10 5.83 0.75 7.26
C PRO A 10 4.54 0.32 6.55
N PHE A 11 4.19 0.96 5.44
CA PHE A 11 2.98 0.68 4.65
C PHE A 11 3.32 0.31 3.21
N LEU A 12 2.65 -0.74 2.70
CA LEU A 12 2.47 -0.98 1.28
C LEU A 12 1.00 -0.69 0.93
N LEU A 13 0.77 0.24 0.00
CA LEU A 13 -0.55 0.61 -0.49
C LEU A 13 -0.68 0.22 -1.96
N LEU A 14 -1.68 -0.58 -2.28
CA LEU A 14 -2.02 -0.98 -3.65
C LEU A 14 -3.44 -0.51 -3.94
N HIS A 15 -3.67 0.23 -5.03
CA HIS A 15 -5.00 0.77 -5.38
C HIS A 15 -5.27 0.64 -6.87
N GLY A 16 -6.47 0.20 -7.26
CA GLY A 16 -6.85 0.06 -8.66
C GLY A 16 -7.35 1.38 -9.26
N ASP A 17 -6.88 1.78 -10.44
CA ASP A 17 -7.32 3.06 -11.05
C ASP A 17 -8.77 3.03 -11.58
N LYS A 18 -9.39 1.85 -11.66
CA LYS A 18 -10.81 1.65 -11.99
C LYS A 18 -11.66 1.34 -10.76
N ASP A 19 -11.15 1.54 -9.56
CA ASP A 19 -11.96 1.45 -8.34
C ASP A 19 -13.00 2.59 -8.31
N MET A 20 -14.27 2.21 -8.52
CA MET A 20 -15.42 3.11 -8.45
C MET A 20 -16.07 3.17 -7.05
N LEU A 21 -15.67 2.29 -6.14
CA LEU A 21 -16.19 2.25 -4.77
C LEU A 21 -15.36 3.16 -3.85
N VAL A 22 -14.03 3.14 -4.03
CA VAL A 22 -13.10 3.95 -3.25
C VAL A 22 -12.13 4.66 -4.19
N SER A 23 -12.16 6.00 -4.16
CA SER A 23 -11.26 6.82 -5.00
C SER A 23 -9.78 6.53 -4.71
N PRO A 24 -8.93 6.38 -5.75
CA PRO A 24 -7.47 6.25 -5.59
C PRO A 24 -6.81 7.41 -4.84
N SER A 25 -7.47 8.57 -4.75
CA SER A 25 -7.00 9.71 -3.95
C SER A 25 -6.90 9.39 -2.45
N GLN A 26 -7.63 8.38 -1.94
CA GLN A 26 -7.57 7.98 -0.53
C GLN A 26 -6.20 7.42 -0.16
N THR A 27 -5.68 6.48 -0.96
CA THR A 27 -4.33 5.95 -0.74
C THR A 27 -3.25 6.99 -1.03
N GLU A 28 -3.48 7.93 -1.96
CA GLU A 28 -2.55 9.04 -2.20
C GLU A 28 -2.44 9.96 -0.96
N LYS A 29 -3.57 10.39 -0.40
CA LYS A 29 -3.60 11.24 0.81
C LYS A 29 -2.92 10.56 1.99
N LEU A 30 -3.20 9.27 2.21
CA LEU A 30 -2.57 8.47 3.25
C LEU A 30 -1.05 8.36 3.04
N HIS A 31 -0.62 8.00 1.83
CA HIS A 31 0.80 7.89 1.48
C HIS A 31 1.55 9.19 1.75
N ARG A 32 1.04 10.33 1.25
CA ARG A 32 1.65 11.65 1.47
C ARG A 32 1.75 11.98 2.96
N ALA A 33 0.71 11.67 3.75
CA ALA A 33 0.72 11.94 5.19
C ALA A 33 1.70 11.04 5.97
N LEU A 34 1.87 9.79 5.56
CA LEU A 34 2.86 8.86 6.13
C LEU A 34 4.29 9.34 5.85
N VAL A 35 4.59 9.62 4.58
CA VAL A 35 5.92 10.11 4.15
C VAL A 35 6.27 11.44 4.82
N ALA A 36 5.32 12.39 4.89
CA ALA A 36 5.52 13.67 5.56
C ALA A 36 5.87 13.53 7.06
N LYS A 37 5.52 12.40 7.68
CA LYS A 37 5.85 12.07 9.07
C LYS A 37 7.02 11.10 9.21
N GLY A 38 7.76 10.84 8.13
CA GLY A 38 8.94 9.99 8.12
C GLY A 38 8.65 8.49 8.21
N VAL A 39 7.40 8.06 7.98
CA VAL A 39 7.05 6.64 7.94
C VAL A 39 7.33 6.09 6.54
N ASP A 40 8.05 4.96 6.44
CA ASP A 40 8.26 4.25 5.18
C ASP A 40 6.90 3.85 4.59
N SER A 41 6.59 4.36 3.40
CA SER A 41 5.35 4.06 2.70
C SER A 41 5.65 3.92 1.22
N THR A 42 5.23 2.81 0.63
CA THR A 42 5.27 2.57 -0.81
C THR A 42 3.84 2.51 -1.34
N ARG A 43 3.58 3.14 -2.50
CA ARG A 43 2.25 3.15 -3.12
C ARG A 43 2.32 2.76 -4.59
N TYR A 44 1.49 1.82 -4.99
CA TYR A 44 1.25 1.44 -6.38
C TYR A 44 -0.19 1.75 -6.79
N VAL A 45 -0.35 2.22 -8.03
CA VAL A 45 -1.64 2.30 -8.71
C VAL A 45 -1.66 1.24 -9.81
N VAL A 46 -2.55 0.26 -9.67
CA VAL A 46 -2.66 -0.85 -10.62
C VAL A 46 -3.61 -0.44 -11.74
N LYS A 47 -3.06 -0.22 -12.93
CA LYS A 47 -3.82 0.19 -14.11
C LYS A 47 -4.80 -0.90 -14.54
N GLY A 48 -6.06 -0.53 -14.75
CA GLY A 48 -7.16 -1.42 -15.12
C GLY A 48 -7.82 -2.14 -13.96
N ALA A 49 -7.18 -2.20 -12.77
CA ALA A 49 -7.75 -2.90 -11.63
C ALA A 49 -8.92 -2.12 -11.02
N ALA A 50 -9.98 -2.85 -10.67
CA ALA A 50 -11.13 -2.35 -9.92
C ALA A 50 -10.89 -2.48 -8.40
N HIS A 51 -11.95 -2.35 -7.60
CA HIS A 51 -11.88 -2.49 -6.13
C HIS A 51 -11.34 -3.86 -5.66
N GLY A 52 -11.68 -4.91 -6.41
CA GLY A 52 -11.31 -6.31 -6.15
C GLY A 52 -11.08 -7.06 -7.47
N GLY A 53 -10.94 -8.38 -7.39
CA GLY A 53 -10.85 -9.26 -8.58
C GLY A 53 -9.45 -9.76 -8.91
N GLU A 54 -9.31 -10.31 -10.12
CA GLU A 54 -8.16 -11.12 -10.54
C GLU A 54 -6.82 -10.38 -10.51
N TYR A 55 -6.81 -9.06 -10.72
CA TYR A 55 -5.60 -8.25 -10.69
C TYR A 55 -4.84 -8.38 -9.35
N TRP A 56 -5.53 -8.61 -8.24
CA TRP A 56 -4.93 -8.66 -6.90
C TRP A 56 -4.26 -10.00 -6.54
N VAL A 57 -4.56 -11.04 -7.31
CA VAL A 57 -3.99 -12.39 -7.11
C VAL A 57 -2.98 -12.75 -8.20
N GLN A 58 -2.63 -11.80 -9.07
CA GLN A 58 -1.59 -12.01 -10.08
C GLN A 58 -0.23 -12.25 -9.42
N PRO A 59 0.60 -13.14 -9.96
CA PRO A 59 1.90 -13.48 -9.38
C PRO A 59 2.78 -12.27 -9.08
N GLU A 60 2.75 -11.24 -9.93
CA GLU A 60 3.55 -10.02 -9.76
C GLU A 60 3.08 -9.20 -8.55
N VAL A 61 1.77 -9.10 -8.34
CA VAL A 61 1.18 -8.40 -7.18
C VAL A 61 1.49 -9.15 -5.90
N ILE A 62 1.32 -10.47 -5.91
CA ILE A 62 1.64 -11.33 -4.78
C ILE A 62 3.13 -11.24 -4.43
N LYS A 63 4.01 -11.21 -5.43
CA LYS A 63 5.45 -11.04 -5.23
C LYS A 63 5.76 -9.71 -4.53
N VAL A 64 5.17 -8.60 -4.97
CA VAL A 64 5.36 -7.28 -4.31
C VAL A 64 4.92 -7.30 -2.84
N ILE A 65 3.81 -7.98 -2.54
CA ILE A 65 3.32 -8.13 -1.17
C ILE A 65 4.30 -8.97 -0.34
N ILE A 66 4.75 -10.12 -0.85
CA ILE A 66 5.68 -11.00 -0.16
C ILE A 66 7.02 -10.28 0.08
N ASP A 67 7.58 -9.61 -0.92
CA ASP A 67 8.84 -8.86 -0.78
C ASP A 67 8.73 -7.77 0.30
N PHE A 68 7.59 -7.08 0.38
CA PHE A 68 7.34 -6.09 1.42
C PHE A 68 7.27 -6.73 2.81
N LEU A 69 6.57 -7.85 2.96
CA LEU A 69 6.48 -8.57 4.23
C LEU A 69 7.85 -9.12 4.63
N ASP A 70 8.59 -9.72 3.71
CA ASP A 70 9.93 -10.25 3.93
C ASP A 70 10.88 -9.15 4.40
N LYS A 71 10.90 -7.99 3.73
CA LYS A 71 11.70 -6.81 4.14
C LYS A 71 11.39 -6.36 5.57
N ASN A 72 10.14 -6.45 6.01
CA ASN A 72 9.67 -5.81 7.24
C ASN A 72 9.46 -6.76 8.43
N LEU A 73 9.33 -8.06 8.19
CA LEU A 73 8.99 -9.07 9.21
C LEU A 73 10.01 -10.20 9.30
N LYS A 74 10.62 -10.60 8.17
CA LYS A 74 11.56 -11.72 8.16
C LYS A 74 12.86 -11.30 8.83
N ASN A 75 13.32 -12.09 9.80
CA ASN A 75 14.48 -11.83 10.66
C ASN A 75 14.32 -10.76 11.75
N LYS A 76 13.09 -10.32 12.06
CA LYS A 76 12.85 -9.66 13.36
C LYS A 76 12.90 -10.72 14.47
N LYS A 77 14.03 -10.80 15.17
CA LYS A 77 14.13 -11.47 16.47
C LYS A 77 13.29 -10.72 17.50
#